data_AF-A0A6V8MWG7-F1
#
_entry.id   AF-A0A6V8MWG7-F1
#
_cell.length_a   1.000
_cell.length_b   1.000
_cell.length_c   1.000
_cell.angle_alpha   90.00
_cell.angle_beta   90.00
_cell.angle_gamma   90.00
#
_symmetry.space_group_name_H-M   'P 1'
#
loop_
_entity.id
_entity.type
_entity.pdbx_description
1 polymer ?
#
loop_
_entity_poly.entity_id
_entity_poly.type
_entity_poly.pdbx_seq_one_letter_code
_entity_poly.pdbx_strand_id
1 'polypeptide(L)' 'MAAEVPMKKKDNARYHVLSVRVSREERETIEKISKEVNMKVSDLMREALQDVVPWQSAS' A
#
# COMPACT_ATOMS: atom_id res chain seq x y z
N MET A 1 -37.07 9.07 -13.85
CA MET A 1 -35.81 8.53 -14.40
C MET A 1 -34.75 8.66 -13.33
N ALA A 2 -34.46 7.59 -12.59
CA ALA A 2 -33.44 7.58 -11.56
C ALA A 2 -32.10 7.20 -12.22
N ALA A 3 -31.11 8.09 -12.13
CA ALA A 3 -29.76 7.81 -12.62
C ALA A 3 -29.08 6.80 -11.69
N GLU A 4 -28.77 5.62 -12.21
CA GLU A 4 -27.93 4.64 -11.53
C GLU A 4 -26.52 5.20 -11.38
N VAL A 5 -26.10 5.40 -10.14
CA VAL A 5 -24.72 5.77 -9.80
C VAL A 5 -23.85 4.54 -10.10
N PRO A 6 -22.83 4.63 -10.97
CA PRO A 6 -21.95 3.49 -11.22
C PRO A 6 -21.15 3.21 -9.95
N MET A 7 -21.54 2.15 -9.23
CA MET A 7 -20.74 1.57 -8.16
C MET A 7 -19.40 1.16 -8.77
N LYS A 8 -18.35 1.93 -8.49
CA LYS A 8 -16.97 1.56 -8.77
C LYS A 8 -16.75 0.16 -8.19
N LYS A 9 -16.59 -0.82 -9.07
CA LYS A 9 -16.23 -2.19 -8.72
C LYS A 9 -14.98 -2.09 -7.84
N LYS A 10 -15.11 -2.41 -6.55
CA LYS A 10 -13.96 -2.66 -5.69
C LYS A 10 -13.33 -3.94 -6.23
N ASP A 11 -12.37 -3.80 -7.14
CA ASP A 11 -11.47 -4.87 -7.51
C ASP A 11 -10.87 -5.41 -6.21
N ASN A 12 -11.36 -6.57 -5.76
CA ASN A 12 -10.78 -7.32 -4.66
C ASN A 12 -9.47 -7.94 -5.16
N ALA A 13 -8.47 -7.09 -5.36
CA ALA A 13 -7.11 -7.54 -5.63
C ALA A 13 -6.73 -8.48 -4.47
N ARG A 14 -6.46 -9.74 -4.79
CA ARG A 14 -5.92 -10.70 -3.82
C ARG A 14 -4.51 -10.24 -3.49
N TYR A 15 -4.37 -9.54 -2.37
CA TYR A 15 -3.07 -9.12 -1.87
C TYR A 15 -2.36 -10.30 -1.23
N HIS A 16 -1.11 -10.53 -1.62
CA HIS A 16 -0.21 -11.40 -0.86
C HIS A 16 0.25 -10.63 0.38
N VAL A 17 -0.09 -11.16 1.55
CA VAL A 17 0.34 -10.57 2.83
C VAL A 17 1.75 -11.05 3.14
N LEU A 18 2.68 -10.12 3.26
CA LEU A 18 4.07 -10.38 3.66
C LEU A 18 4.26 -9.95 5.11
N SER A 19 4.87 -10.82 5.92
CA SER A 19 5.30 -10.47 7.27
C SER A 19 6.76 -10.06 7.25
N VAL A 20 7.05 -8.81 7.61
CA VAL A 20 8.42 -8.26 7.65
C VAL A 20 8.81 -8.05 9.11
N ARG A 21 10.03 -8.44 9.47
CA ARG A 21 10.61 -8.13 10.78
C ARG A 21 11.42 -6.85 10.66
N VAL A 22 11.14 -5.90 11.53
CA VAL A 22 11.84 -4.63 11.65
C VAL A 22 12.21 -4.40 13.10
N SER A 23 13.22 -3.57 13.36
CA SER A 23 13.50 -3.07 14.69
C SER A 23 12.35 -2.20 15.22
N ARG A 24 12.36 -1.94 16.52
CA ARG A 24 11.39 -1.05 17.16
C ARG A 24 11.47 0.38 16.62
N GLU A 25 12.70 0.89 16.45
CA GLU A 25 12.96 2.26 15.96
C GLU A 25 12.44 2.45 14.53
N GLU A 26 12.64 1.45 13.66
CA GLU A 26 12.10 1.45 12.31
C GLU A 26 10.56 1.44 12.31
N ARG A 27 9.95 0.63 13.18
CA ARG A 27 8.48 0.57 13.31
C ARG A 27 7.90 1.93 13.71
N GLU A 28 8.49 2.58 14.72
CA GLU A 28 8.05 3.91 15.19
C GLU A 28 8.17 4.96 14.08
N THR A 29 9.25 4.89 13.30
CA THR A 29 9.47 5.78 12.15
C THR A 29 8.41 5.56 11.07
N ILE A 30 8.12 4.31 10.70
CA ILE A 30 7.09 3.95 9.71
C ILE A 30 5.70 4.42 10.18
N GLU A 31 5.37 4.24 11.46
CA GLU A 31 4.10 4.70 12.04
C GLU A 31 3.99 6.23 12.05
N LYS A 32 5.10 6.93 12.30
CA LYS A 32 5.13 8.41 12.23
C LYS A 32 4.86 8.89 10.81
N ILE A 33 5.58 8.36 9.83
CA ILE A 33 5.41 8.73 8.42
C ILE A 33 3.98 8.46 7.97
N SER A 34 3.45 7.27 8.27
CA SER A 34 2.06 6.87 7.98
C SER A 34 1.04 7.91 8.48
N LYS A 35 1.25 8.48 9.67
CA LYS A 35 0.39 9.55 10.21
C LYS A 35 0.58 10.88 9.49
N GLU A 36 1.81 11.27 9.19
CA GLU A 36 2.13 12.53 8.50
C GLU A 36 1.54 12.58 7.09
N VAL A 37 1.58 11.47 6.36
CA VAL A 37 1.01 11.38 5.00
C VAL A 37 -0.46 10.95 4.97
N ASN A 38 -1.05 10.63 6.12
CA ASN A 38 -2.42 10.13 6.25
C ASN A 38 -2.71 8.89 5.38
N MET A 39 -1.77 7.94 5.35
CA MET A 39 -1.88 6.68 4.60
C MET A 39 -1.68 5.50 5.52
N LYS A 40 -2.27 4.34 5.18
CA LYS A 40 -1.98 3.11 5.92
C LYS A 40 -0.56 2.67 5.64
N VAL A 41 0.07 2.05 6.63
CA VAL A 41 1.41 1.46 6.50
C VAL A 41 1.49 0.52 5.30
N SER A 42 0.45 -0.26 5.00
CA SER A 42 0.44 -1.16 3.84
C SER A 42 0.45 -0.44 2.49
N ASP A 43 -0.25 0.69 2.37
CA ASP A 43 -0.24 1.51 1.16
C ASP A 43 1.12 2.20 0.99
N LEU A 44 1.64 2.79 2.09
CA LEU A 44 2.97 3.40 2.14
C LEU A 44 4.08 2.41 1.73
N MET A 45 4.09 1.22 2.32
CA MET A 45 5.08 0.18 2.01
C MET A 45 4.96 -0.31 0.58
N ARG A 46 3.76 -0.35 0.01
CA ARG A 46 3.55 -0.74 -1.38
C ARG A 46 4.17 0.28 -2.34
N GLU A 47 3.92 1.56 -2.11
CA GLU A 47 4.52 2.62 -2.92
C GLU A 47 6.04 2.63 -2.79
N ALA A 48 6.55 2.53 -1.56
CA ALA A 48 7.99 2.43 -1.32
C ALA A 48 8.60 1.21 -2.03
N LEU A 49 7.92 0.05 -2.00
CA LEU A 49 8.37 -1.15 -2.71
C LEU A 49 8.36 -0.98 -4.24
N GLN A 50 7.40 -0.23 -4.81
CA GLN A 50 7.38 0.05 -6.25
C GLN A 50 8.54 0.96 -6.69
N ASP A 51 8.99 1.84 -5.81
CA ASP A 51 10.11 2.75 -6.08
C ASP A 51 11.47 2.03 -5.96
N VAL A 52 11.64 1.20 -4.92
CA VAL A 52 12.92 0.50 -4.67
C VAL A 52 13.09 -0.80 -5.45
N VAL A 53 11.99 -1.43 -5.88
CA VAL A 53 12.04 -2.63 -6.72
C VAL A 53 11.93 -2.17 -8.17
N PRO A 54 13.04 -2.12 -8.93
CA PRO A 54 12.92 -2.02 -10.37
C PRO A 54 12.24 -3.31 -10.82
N TRP A 55 10.95 -3.23 -11.16
CA TRP A 55 10.32 -4.23 -12.00
C TRP A 55 11.02 -4.13 -13.36
N GLN A 56 12.22 -4.71 -13.48
CA GLN A 56 12.75 -5.04 -14.77
C GLN A 56 11.74 -5.97 -15.40
N SER A 57 11.14 -5.47 -16.48
CA SER A 57 10.42 -6.18 -17.52
C SER A 57 10.51 -7.69 -17.32
N ALA A 58 9.45 -8.30 -16.79
CA ALA A 58 9.24 -9.72 -17.03
C ALA A 58 9.12 -9.86 -18.56
N SER A 59 10.25 -10.24 -19.17
CA SER A 59 10.34 -10.63 -20.57
C SER A 59 9.62 -11.95 -20.80
#